data_AF-A0AAD3NYM8-F1
#
_entry.id   AF-A0AAD3NYM8-F1
#
_cell.length_a   1.000
_cell.length_b   1.000
_cell.length_c   1.000
_cell.angle_alpha   90.00
_cell.angle_beta   90.00
_cell.angle_gamma   90.00
#
_symmetry.space_group_name_H-M   'P 1'
#
loop_
_entity.id
_entity.type
_entity.pdbx_description
1 polymer ?
#
loop_
_entity_poly.entity_id
_entity_poly.type
_entity_poly.pdbx_seq_one_letter_code
_entity_poly.pdbx_strand_id
1 'polypeptide(L)'
;MTAIIFAGPSLDDSDRAAWPGLQFQPPVRQGALYAAACLRPRAIGVIDGYFDGVPAVLHKEILWALSQGIAVFGASSMGALRAAELHQFGMRGIGRIFEDYRDGRLTDDDEVALLHGPPETAYPALSEPMVNIRATITRAQAEGVLDAAEASALTAAAKALFYQDRSWPEVLAAVPLPAPACERLRDWLPRGRVDRKREDARALLQAVADHLASDEPPISPGFTFELTEAWANAPWLTPAPREEGPDADAILDELRLEGPAYAEVRQAALLQHLADQAATREGLKLQPKELAKAAEDLRLPLGLLRKRDLDEWAHKNGLDDAGLARLIRAHASVENLARRLDGALRPAMLDQLRLQNRYSTLRDNALASPDQGTPRTPPRPLLLAWYFETRLGREIPADLNEYAAGLGLSDLDRFFELLGKDFARHHSR
;
A
#
# COMPACT_ATOMS: atom_id res chain seq x y z
N MET A 1 -16.97 -8.09 -23.54
CA MET A 1 -16.97 -7.45 -22.20
C MET A 1 -16.37 -8.45 -21.23
N THR A 2 -15.48 -8.04 -20.33
CA THR A 2 -14.71 -8.96 -19.49
C THR A 2 -15.24 -9.00 -18.06
N ALA A 3 -15.22 -10.19 -17.46
CA ALA A 3 -15.38 -10.38 -16.02
C ALA A 3 -14.24 -11.24 -15.50
N ILE A 4 -13.82 -10.95 -14.26
CA ILE A 4 -12.74 -11.65 -13.58
C ILE A 4 -13.31 -12.40 -12.38
N ILE A 5 -13.04 -13.69 -12.26
CA ILE A 5 -13.56 -14.56 -11.20
C ILE A 5 -12.41 -15.11 -10.36
N PHE A 6 -12.40 -14.82 -9.06
CA PHE A 6 -11.45 -15.40 -8.10
C PHE A 6 -12.02 -16.70 -7.52
N ALA A 7 -11.42 -17.84 -7.88
CA ALA A 7 -11.92 -19.15 -7.48
C ALA A 7 -10.80 -20.18 -7.32
N GLY A 8 -10.92 -21.04 -6.32
CA GLY A 8 -10.02 -22.18 -6.06
C GLY A 8 -10.83 -23.45 -5.84
N PRO A 9 -10.86 -24.01 -4.61
CA PRO A 9 -11.38 -25.35 -4.34
C PRO A 9 -12.89 -25.49 -4.52
N SER A 10 -13.66 -24.39 -4.60
CA SER A 10 -15.12 -24.45 -4.75
C SER A 10 -15.59 -24.72 -6.18
N LEU A 11 -14.67 -24.70 -7.16
CA LEU A 11 -14.94 -25.00 -8.57
C LEU A 11 -13.86 -25.91 -9.14
N ASP A 12 -14.29 -26.99 -9.81
CA ASP A 12 -13.38 -27.85 -10.55
C ASP A 12 -13.17 -27.38 -12.00
N ASP A 13 -12.28 -28.05 -12.73
CA ASP A 13 -11.97 -27.72 -14.12
C ASP A 13 -13.18 -27.83 -15.05
N SER A 14 -14.12 -28.74 -14.77
CA SER A 14 -15.33 -28.89 -15.57
C SER A 14 -16.27 -27.70 -15.42
N ASP A 15 -16.37 -27.15 -14.19
CA ASP A 15 -17.14 -25.94 -13.95
C ASP A 15 -16.53 -24.75 -14.66
N ARG A 16 -15.20 -24.61 -14.61
CA ARG A 16 -14.48 -23.50 -15.27
C ARG A 16 -14.62 -23.60 -16.79
N ALA A 17 -14.47 -24.81 -17.35
CA ALA A 17 -14.58 -25.06 -18.78
C ALA A 17 -15.98 -24.75 -19.35
N ALA A 18 -17.03 -24.82 -18.54
CA ALA A 18 -18.38 -24.43 -18.94
C ALA A 18 -18.54 -22.92 -19.21
N TRP A 19 -17.58 -22.09 -18.76
CA TRP A 19 -17.65 -20.63 -18.85
C TRP A 19 -16.40 -20.00 -19.51
N PRO A 20 -16.10 -20.30 -20.78
CA PRO A 20 -14.88 -19.85 -21.44
C PRO A 20 -14.78 -18.32 -21.64
N GLY A 21 -15.90 -17.59 -21.48
CA GLY A 21 -15.93 -16.14 -21.54
C GLY A 21 -15.54 -15.43 -20.25
N LEU A 22 -15.36 -16.17 -19.15
CA LEU A 22 -14.96 -15.64 -17.85
C LEU A 22 -13.46 -15.84 -17.64
N GLN A 23 -12.79 -14.81 -17.12
CA GLN A 23 -11.38 -14.90 -16.78
C GLN A 23 -11.21 -15.38 -15.34
N PHE A 24 -10.80 -16.64 -15.17
CA PHE A 24 -10.53 -17.19 -13.85
C PHE A 24 -9.15 -16.78 -13.32
N GLN A 25 -9.12 -16.41 -12.05
CA GLN A 25 -7.92 -16.11 -11.26
C GLN A 25 -7.87 -17.06 -10.05
N PRO A 26 -6.67 -17.22 -9.43
CA PRO A 26 -6.52 -17.86 -8.13
C PRO A 26 -7.50 -17.34 -7.06
N PRO A 27 -7.67 -18.01 -5.92
CA PRO A 27 -8.36 -17.45 -4.77
C PRO A 27 -7.88 -16.03 -4.45
N VAL A 28 -8.80 -15.15 -4.04
CA VAL A 28 -8.49 -13.76 -3.77
C VAL A 28 -7.53 -13.64 -2.59
N ARG A 29 -6.56 -12.73 -2.72
CA ARG A 29 -5.66 -12.29 -1.66
C ARG A 29 -5.61 -10.77 -1.65
N GLN A 30 -5.03 -10.22 -0.58
CA GLN A 30 -4.80 -8.79 -0.46
C GLN A 30 -4.09 -8.20 -1.70
N GLY A 31 -4.62 -7.09 -2.21
CA GLY A 31 -4.13 -6.38 -3.39
C GLY A 31 -4.55 -6.98 -4.74
N ALA A 32 -5.00 -8.24 -4.78
CA ALA A 32 -5.38 -8.91 -6.03
C ALA A 32 -6.67 -8.33 -6.61
N LEU A 33 -7.63 -7.96 -5.76
CA LEU A 33 -8.89 -7.38 -6.21
C LEU A 33 -8.66 -5.97 -6.75
N TYR A 34 -7.83 -5.16 -6.07
CA TYR A 34 -7.39 -3.87 -6.59
C TYR A 34 -6.76 -4.01 -7.99
N ALA A 35 -5.81 -4.94 -8.16
CA ALA A 35 -5.16 -5.18 -9.44
C ALA A 35 -6.16 -5.58 -10.55
N ALA A 36 -7.14 -6.42 -10.24
CA ALA A 36 -8.21 -6.77 -11.18
C ALA A 36 -9.09 -5.57 -11.52
N ALA A 37 -9.44 -4.74 -10.55
CA ALA A 37 -10.26 -3.55 -10.76
C ALA A 37 -9.53 -2.46 -11.59
N CYS A 38 -8.19 -2.38 -11.52
CA CYS A 38 -7.39 -1.53 -12.41
C CYS A 38 -7.54 -1.90 -13.91
N LEU A 39 -7.89 -3.14 -14.22
CA LEU A 39 -8.21 -3.59 -15.59
C LEU A 39 -9.59 -3.12 -16.07
N ARG A 40 -10.38 -2.50 -15.19
CA ARG A 40 -11.75 -2.01 -15.44
C ARG A 40 -12.67 -3.06 -16.10
N PRO A 41 -12.78 -4.28 -15.54
CA PRO A 41 -13.78 -5.25 -16.01
C PRO A 41 -15.19 -4.73 -15.76
N ARG A 42 -16.19 -5.28 -16.45
CA ARG A 42 -17.60 -4.97 -16.12
C ARG A 42 -18.02 -5.58 -14.79
N ALA A 43 -17.48 -6.76 -14.47
CA ALA A 43 -17.80 -7.46 -13.24
C ALA A 43 -16.59 -8.17 -12.64
N ILE A 44 -16.60 -8.29 -11.31
CA ILE A 44 -15.67 -9.12 -10.54
C ILE A 44 -16.48 -10.09 -9.70
N GLY A 45 -16.19 -11.38 -9.79
CA GLY A 45 -16.75 -12.42 -8.94
C GLY A 45 -15.74 -12.90 -7.91
N VAL A 46 -16.12 -12.94 -6.64
CA VAL A 46 -15.29 -13.48 -5.55
C VAL A 46 -15.97 -14.74 -5.03
N ILE A 47 -15.31 -15.89 -5.18
CA ILE A 47 -15.80 -17.18 -4.67
C ILE A 47 -14.92 -17.60 -3.50
N ASP A 48 -13.62 -17.79 -3.77
CA ASP A 48 -12.65 -18.28 -2.78
C ASP A 48 -11.59 -17.22 -2.45
N GLY A 49 -11.01 -17.33 -1.25
CA GLY A 49 -9.84 -16.59 -0.81
C GLY A 49 -8.99 -17.46 0.12
N TYR A 50 -7.78 -17.02 0.41
CA TYR A 50 -6.85 -17.74 1.29
C TYR A 50 -7.17 -17.46 2.76
N PHE A 51 -7.36 -18.51 3.56
CA PHE A 51 -7.61 -18.41 5.01
C PHE A 51 -6.34 -18.49 5.87
N ASP A 52 -5.24 -19.02 5.32
CA ASP A 52 -3.98 -19.22 6.04
C ASP A 52 -2.78 -18.81 5.17
N GLY A 53 -1.72 -18.33 5.81
CA GLY A 53 -0.43 -17.99 5.19
C GLY A 53 -0.40 -16.75 4.27
N VAL A 54 -1.55 -16.15 3.94
CA VAL A 54 -1.64 -14.97 3.06
C VAL A 54 -2.70 -13.99 3.58
N PRO A 55 -2.42 -12.68 3.66
CA PRO A 55 -3.42 -11.70 4.03
C PRO A 55 -4.66 -11.74 3.12
N ALA A 56 -5.84 -11.81 3.74
CA ALA A 56 -7.12 -11.83 3.06
C ALA A 56 -7.43 -10.50 2.36
N VAL A 57 -8.34 -10.55 1.38
CA VAL A 57 -8.82 -9.35 0.68
C VAL A 57 -9.44 -8.35 1.67
N LEU A 58 -9.06 -7.07 1.52
CA LEU A 58 -9.60 -6.00 2.36
C LEU A 58 -10.96 -5.51 1.87
N HIS A 59 -11.84 -5.14 2.80
CA HIS A 59 -13.11 -4.46 2.46
C HIS A 59 -12.90 -3.23 1.60
N LYS A 60 -11.83 -2.46 1.86
CA LYS A 60 -11.46 -1.27 1.10
C LYS A 60 -11.18 -1.57 -0.38
N GLU A 61 -10.64 -2.74 -0.72
CA GLU A 61 -10.43 -3.10 -2.14
C GLU A 61 -11.77 -3.28 -2.87
N ILE A 62 -12.74 -3.93 -2.22
CA ILE A 62 -14.08 -4.14 -2.77
C ILE A 62 -14.82 -2.80 -2.89
N LEU A 63 -14.79 -1.98 -1.83
CA LEU A 63 -15.38 -0.64 -1.85
C LEU A 63 -14.73 0.24 -2.93
N TRP A 64 -13.43 0.12 -3.14
CA TRP A 64 -12.75 0.82 -4.22
C TRP A 64 -13.26 0.36 -5.59
N ALA A 65 -13.33 -0.95 -5.85
CA ALA A 65 -13.87 -1.47 -7.12
C ALA A 65 -15.31 -1.00 -7.37
N LEU A 66 -16.17 -1.03 -6.36
CA LEU A 66 -17.53 -0.49 -6.44
C LEU A 66 -17.53 1.01 -6.75
N SER A 67 -16.63 1.80 -6.15
CA SER A 67 -16.45 3.23 -6.44
C SER A 67 -16.02 3.53 -7.88
N GLN A 68 -15.41 2.55 -8.56
CA GLN A 68 -15.06 2.64 -9.98
C GLN A 68 -16.22 2.21 -10.91
N GLY A 69 -17.40 1.91 -10.36
CA GLY A 69 -18.58 1.48 -11.11
C GLY A 69 -18.54 0.02 -11.57
N ILE A 70 -17.64 -0.79 -11.00
CA ILE A 70 -17.52 -2.22 -11.31
C ILE A 70 -18.53 -3.00 -10.48
N ALA A 71 -19.30 -3.89 -11.11
CA ALA A 71 -20.20 -4.79 -10.38
C ALA A 71 -19.39 -5.87 -9.66
N VAL A 72 -19.52 -5.97 -8.33
CA VAL A 72 -18.81 -6.98 -7.54
C VAL A 72 -19.80 -7.98 -6.97
N PHE A 73 -19.56 -9.27 -7.21
CA PHE A 73 -20.38 -10.40 -6.75
C PHE A 73 -19.60 -11.24 -5.74
N GLY A 74 -20.27 -11.81 -4.74
CA GLY A 74 -19.66 -12.71 -3.75
C GLY A 74 -20.52 -13.91 -3.41
N ALA A 75 -19.92 -15.10 -3.32
CA ALA A 75 -20.61 -16.33 -2.98
C ALA A 75 -19.68 -17.37 -2.33
N SER A 76 -20.26 -18.50 -1.89
CA SER A 76 -19.59 -19.76 -1.57
C SER A 76 -18.64 -19.78 -0.35
N SER A 77 -17.57 -18.98 -0.37
CA SER A 77 -16.54 -19.00 0.67
C SER A 77 -16.27 -17.59 1.19
N MET A 78 -15.02 -17.14 1.15
CA MET A 78 -14.64 -15.77 1.48
C MET A 78 -15.46 -14.70 0.72
N GLY A 79 -15.92 -15.02 -0.49
CA GLY A 79 -16.84 -14.17 -1.24
C GLY A 79 -18.18 -13.96 -0.55
N ALA A 80 -18.78 -15.01 0.03
CA ALA A 80 -20.05 -14.91 0.75
C ALA A 80 -19.93 -14.07 2.03
N LEU A 81 -18.84 -14.26 2.79
CA LEU A 81 -18.50 -13.45 3.96
C LEU A 81 -18.42 -11.96 3.60
N ARG A 82 -17.59 -11.62 2.61
CA ARG A 82 -17.40 -10.23 2.18
C ARG A 82 -18.68 -9.62 1.61
N ALA A 83 -19.48 -10.43 0.90
CA ALA A 83 -20.80 -9.98 0.44
C ALA A 83 -21.74 -9.70 1.61
N ALA A 84 -21.80 -10.54 2.64
CA ALA A 84 -22.65 -10.31 3.81
C ALA A 84 -22.29 -8.99 4.51
N GLU A 85 -21.00 -8.68 4.61
CA GLU A 85 -20.51 -7.43 5.22
C GLU A 85 -20.74 -6.19 4.32
N LEU A 86 -20.68 -6.36 3.00
CA LEU A 86 -20.64 -5.25 2.03
C LEU A 86 -21.88 -5.11 1.16
N HIS A 87 -22.91 -5.94 1.33
CA HIS A 87 -24.11 -5.88 0.51
C HIS A 87 -24.82 -4.52 0.59
N GLN A 88 -24.85 -3.93 1.78
CA GLN A 88 -25.39 -2.57 2.01
C GLN A 88 -24.63 -1.47 1.25
N PHE A 89 -23.39 -1.73 0.83
CA PHE A 89 -22.57 -0.83 0.02
C PHE A 89 -22.63 -1.14 -1.48
N GLY A 90 -23.38 -2.18 -1.89
CA GLY A 90 -23.61 -2.52 -3.30
C GLY A 90 -22.92 -3.78 -3.80
N MET A 91 -22.19 -4.52 -2.96
CA MET A 91 -21.70 -5.85 -3.32
C MET A 91 -22.88 -6.83 -3.45
N ARG A 92 -22.95 -7.60 -4.52
CA ARG A 92 -24.06 -8.53 -4.79
C ARG A 92 -23.74 -9.91 -4.21
N GLY A 93 -24.36 -10.26 -3.10
CA GLY A 93 -24.24 -11.60 -2.52
C GLY A 93 -25.11 -12.61 -3.24
N ILE A 94 -24.57 -13.80 -3.51
CA ILE A 94 -25.24 -14.88 -4.23
C ILE A 94 -25.16 -16.17 -3.43
N GLY A 95 -26.27 -16.91 -3.42
CA GLY A 95 -26.33 -18.25 -2.87
C GLY A 95 -26.68 -18.31 -1.38
N ARG A 96 -26.86 -19.53 -0.90
CA ARG A 96 -27.41 -19.79 0.43
C ARG A 96 -26.42 -19.44 1.54
N ILE A 97 -25.13 -19.62 1.32
CA ILE A 97 -24.09 -19.33 2.32
C ILE A 97 -24.05 -17.82 2.58
N PHE A 98 -24.16 -16.99 1.54
CA PHE A 98 -24.29 -15.54 1.71
C PHE A 98 -25.55 -15.18 2.51
N GLU A 99 -26.70 -15.76 2.18
CA GLU A 99 -27.96 -15.50 2.91
C GLU A 99 -27.85 -15.89 4.38
N ASP A 100 -27.23 -17.04 4.67
CA ASP A 100 -27.07 -17.52 6.04
C ASP A 100 -26.11 -16.61 6.84
N TYR A 101 -25.05 -16.05 6.24
CA TYR A 101 -24.21 -15.02 6.90
C TYR A 101 -24.93 -13.68 7.05
N ARG A 102 -25.61 -13.19 6.01
CA ARG A 102 -26.38 -11.93 6.04
C ARG A 102 -27.44 -11.95 7.14
N ASP A 103 -28.12 -13.08 7.29
CA ASP A 103 -29.20 -13.26 8.26
C ASP A 103 -28.67 -13.67 9.65
N GLY A 104 -27.35 -13.79 9.84
CA GLY A 104 -26.71 -14.13 11.11
C GLY A 104 -26.88 -15.58 11.56
N ARG A 105 -27.29 -16.48 10.66
CA ARG A 105 -27.35 -17.94 10.92
C ARG A 105 -25.97 -18.57 10.96
N LEU A 106 -25.03 -18.01 10.21
CA LEU A 106 -23.60 -18.29 10.29
C LEU A 106 -22.89 -17.02 10.76
N THR A 107 -21.95 -17.18 11.68
CA THR A 107 -21.14 -16.07 12.21
C THR A 107 -19.65 -16.37 12.21
N ASP A 108 -19.27 -17.64 12.18
CA ASP A 108 -17.88 -18.06 12.28
C ASP A 108 -17.26 -18.19 10.89
N ASP A 109 -16.01 -17.75 10.76
CA ASP A 109 -15.24 -17.84 9.50
C ASP A 109 -14.91 -19.29 9.12
N ASP A 110 -14.79 -20.18 10.12
CA ASP A 110 -14.45 -21.58 9.90
C ASP A 110 -15.57 -22.32 9.13
N GLU A 111 -16.80 -21.79 9.12
CA GLU A 111 -17.94 -22.45 8.48
C GLU A 111 -17.67 -22.71 6.98
N VAL A 112 -16.95 -21.81 6.33
CA VAL A 112 -16.58 -21.88 4.91
C VAL A 112 -15.11 -22.22 4.66
N ALA A 113 -14.29 -22.25 5.72
CA ALA A 113 -12.87 -22.57 5.64
C ALA A 113 -12.65 -24.08 5.45
N LEU A 114 -11.65 -24.40 4.62
CA LEU A 114 -11.17 -25.76 4.38
C LEU A 114 -9.68 -25.73 4.04
N LEU A 115 -8.98 -26.82 4.30
CA LEU A 115 -7.62 -27.05 3.84
C LEU A 115 -7.65 -27.49 2.37
N HIS A 116 -6.86 -26.84 1.52
CA HIS A 116 -6.75 -27.19 0.11
C HIS A 116 -5.29 -27.36 -0.31
N GLY A 117 -5.05 -28.17 -1.34
CA GLY A 117 -3.75 -28.28 -1.98
C GLY A 117 -3.34 -27.00 -2.71
N PRO A 118 -2.10 -26.95 -3.21
CA PRO A 118 -1.56 -25.76 -3.85
C PRO A 118 -2.09 -25.61 -5.30
N PRO A 119 -1.84 -24.46 -5.95
CA PRO A 119 -2.36 -24.16 -7.29
C PRO A 119 -1.96 -25.20 -8.36
N GLU A 120 -0.77 -25.81 -8.23
CA GLU A 120 -0.20 -26.77 -9.18
C GLU A 120 -1.03 -28.05 -9.31
N THR A 121 -1.85 -28.36 -8.30
CA THR A 121 -2.76 -29.51 -8.29
C THR A 121 -4.23 -29.09 -8.42
N ALA A 122 -4.49 -27.83 -8.80
CA ALA A 122 -5.82 -27.23 -8.95
C ALA A 122 -6.64 -27.17 -7.64
N TYR A 123 -5.97 -26.90 -6.51
CA TYR A 123 -6.62 -26.66 -5.21
C TYR A 123 -7.52 -27.81 -4.73
N PRO A 124 -7.06 -29.08 -4.69
CA PRO A 124 -7.88 -30.17 -4.22
C PRO A 124 -8.29 -29.93 -2.76
N ALA A 125 -9.56 -30.08 -2.43
CA ALA A 125 -10.03 -29.99 -1.06
C ALA A 125 -9.48 -31.18 -0.24
N LEU A 126 -8.73 -30.89 0.81
CA LEU A 126 -8.12 -31.86 1.72
C LEU A 126 -8.94 -32.01 3.02
N SER A 127 -9.82 -31.04 3.31
CA SER A 127 -10.80 -31.11 4.38
C SER A 127 -12.19 -30.65 3.91
N GLU A 128 -13.21 -30.87 4.73
CA GLU A 128 -14.61 -30.57 4.43
C GLU A 128 -15.05 -29.28 5.19
N PRO A 129 -15.60 -28.29 4.48
CA PRO A 129 -16.16 -27.09 5.10
C PRO A 129 -17.45 -27.41 5.88
N MET A 130 -17.66 -26.74 7.01
CA MET A 130 -18.78 -27.03 7.91
C MET A 130 -20.14 -26.82 7.22
N VAL A 131 -20.25 -25.84 6.32
CA VAL A 131 -21.48 -25.62 5.52
C VAL A 131 -21.89 -26.85 4.70
N ASN A 132 -20.94 -27.58 4.12
CA ASN A 132 -21.22 -28.81 3.38
C ASN A 132 -21.63 -29.94 4.32
N ILE A 133 -20.97 -30.05 5.50
CA ILE A 133 -21.34 -31.01 6.53
C ILE A 133 -22.78 -30.78 7.00
N ARG A 134 -23.13 -29.54 7.37
CA ARG A 134 -24.50 -29.16 7.81
C ARG A 134 -25.54 -29.46 6.74
N ALA A 135 -25.25 -29.11 5.48
CA ALA A 135 -26.15 -29.39 4.37
C ALA A 135 -26.35 -30.89 4.14
N THR A 136 -25.27 -31.68 4.24
CA THR A 136 -25.30 -33.14 4.12
C THR A 136 -26.08 -33.79 5.27
N ILE A 137 -25.87 -33.35 6.51
CA ILE A 137 -26.63 -33.82 7.68
C ILE A 137 -28.11 -33.50 7.53
N THR A 138 -28.45 -32.28 7.12
CA THR A 138 -29.83 -31.85 6.89
C THR A 138 -30.52 -32.75 5.86
N ARG A 139 -29.82 -33.10 4.78
CA ARG A 139 -30.33 -34.02 3.76
C ARG A 139 -30.48 -35.45 4.31
N ALA A 140 -29.50 -35.96 5.04
CA ALA A 140 -29.56 -37.28 5.67
C ALA A 140 -30.76 -37.40 6.63
N GLN A 141 -31.03 -36.34 7.40
CA GLN A 141 -32.19 -36.28 8.28
C GLN A 141 -33.52 -36.26 7.50
N ALA A 142 -33.60 -35.47 6.43
CA ALA A 142 -34.78 -35.41 5.57
C ALA A 142 -35.08 -36.74 4.86
N GLU A 143 -34.04 -37.51 4.52
CA GLU A 143 -34.15 -38.85 3.93
C GLU A 143 -34.32 -39.96 4.99
N GLY A 144 -34.37 -39.63 6.28
CA GLY A 144 -34.58 -40.59 7.37
C GLY A 144 -33.38 -41.49 7.68
N VAL A 145 -32.18 -41.13 7.21
CA VAL A 145 -30.92 -41.84 7.52
C VAL A 145 -30.48 -41.56 8.95
N LEU A 146 -30.68 -40.31 9.38
CA LEU A 146 -30.42 -39.81 10.73
C LEU A 146 -31.70 -39.33 11.39
N ASP A 147 -31.84 -39.56 12.69
CA ASP A 147 -32.81 -38.84 13.51
C ASP A 147 -32.28 -37.46 13.96
N ALA A 148 -33.13 -36.69 14.65
CA ALA A 148 -32.77 -35.34 15.10
C ALA A 148 -31.64 -35.33 16.16
N ALA A 149 -31.57 -36.34 17.02
CA ALA A 149 -30.53 -36.43 18.04
C ALA A 149 -29.18 -36.84 17.41
N GLU A 150 -29.21 -37.80 16.47
CA GLU A 150 -28.05 -38.24 15.70
C GLU A 150 -27.47 -37.07 14.87
N ALA A 151 -28.33 -36.31 14.18
CA ALA A 151 -27.95 -35.14 13.41
C ALA A 151 -27.32 -34.03 14.27
N SER A 152 -27.89 -33.76 15.45
CA SER A 152 -27.35 -32.77 16.39
C SER A 152 -25.99 -33.19 16.94
N ALA A 153 -25.83 -34.47 17.32
CA ALA A 153 -24.57 -35.00 17.82
C ALA A 153 -23.47 -34.93 16.76
N LEU A 154 -23.78 -35.29 15.51
CA LEU A 154 -22.82 -35.26 14.41
C LEU A 154 -22.40 -33.83 14.07
N THR A 155 -23.34 -32.89 14.08
CA THR A 155 -23.05 -31.46 13.86
C THR A 155 -22.12 -30.93 14.95
N ALA A 156 -22.38 -31.28 16.22
CA ALA A 156 -21.52 -30.86 17.33
C ALA A 156 -20.11 -31.47 17.23
N ALA A 157 -20.01 -32.76 16.91
CA ALA A 157 -18.71 -33.43 16.73
C ALA A 157 -17.91 -32.81 15.58
N ALA A 158 -18.55 -32.55 14.44
CA ALA A 158 -17.90 -31.89 13.31
C ALA A 158 -17.43 -30.46 13.64
N LYS A 159 -18.25 -29.68 14.36
CA LYS A 159 -17.90 -28.31 14.74
C LYS A 159 -16.77 -28.25 15.78
N ALA A 160 -16.58 -29.31 16.57
CA ALA A 160 -15.50 -29.39 17.55
C ALA A 160 -14.12 -29.68 16.91
N LEU A 161 -14.09 -30.20 15.68
CA LEU A 161 -12.84 -30.44 14.95
C LEU A 161 -12.32 -29.14 14.33
N PHE A 162 -11.01 -28.95 14.38
CA PHE A 162 -10.37 -27.85 13.67
C PHE A 162 -10.58 -28.01 12.16
N TYR A 163 -10.78 -26.90 11.44
CA TYR A 163 -11.23 -26.94 10.05
C TYR A 163 -10.31 -27.68 9.09
N GLN A 164 -9.00 -27.75 9.41
CA GLN A 164 -8.03 -28.49 8.62
C GLN A 164 -8.15 -30.01 8.80
N ASP A 165 -8.66 -30.46 9.94
CA ASP A 165 -8.82 -31.88 10.29
C ASP A 165 -10.22 -32.42 9.97
N ARG A 166 -11.16 -31.53 9.60
CA ARG A 166 -12.55 -31.92 9.28
C ARG A 166 -12.61 -32.81 8.05
N SER A 167 -12.92 -34.08 8.24
CA SER A 167 -13.28 -35.00 7.16
C SER A 167 -14.35 -35.98 7.64
N TRP A 168 -15.14 -36.56 6.74
CA TRP A 168 -16.17 -37.51 7.14
C TRP A 168 -15.65 -38.69 7.98
N PRO A 169 -14.50 -39.32 7.67
CA PRO A 169 -13.90 -40.33 8.55
C PRO A 169 -13.65 -39.81 9.98
N GLU A 170 -13.05 -38.63 10.13
CA GLU A 170 -12.74 -38.04 11.45
C GLU A 170 -14.02 -37.64 12.19
N VAL A 171 -15.00 -37.06 11.50
CA VAL A 171 -16.31 -36.71 12.07
C VAL A 171 -17.04 -37.94 12.59
N LEU A 172 -17.02 -39.05 11.83
CA LEU A 172 -17.64 -40.32 12.23
C LEU A 172 -16.87 -41.01 13.37
N ALA A 173 -15.57 -40.77 13.50
CA ALA A 173 -14.75 -41.30 14.60
C ALA A 173 -14.96 -40.49 15.90
N ALA A 174 -15.18 -39.18 15.78
CA ALA A 174 -15.35 -38.28 16.92
C ALA A 174 -16.76 -38.32 17.52
N VAL A 175 -17.77 -38.71 16.75
CA VAL A 175 -19.18 -38.67 17.19
C VAL A 175 -19.54 -39.87 18.09
N PRO A 176 -20.18 -39.66 19.25
CA PRO A 176 -20.63 -40.75 20.12
C PRO A 176 -21.97 -41.34 19.63
N LEU A 177 -22.00 -41.88 18.40
CA LEU A 177 -23.19 -42.54 17.85
C LEU A 177 -23.12 -44.08 18.01
N PRO A 178 -24.27 -44.76 18.13
CA PRO A 178 -24.32 -46.22 18.06
C PRO A 178 -23.76 -46.73 16.73
N ALA A 179 -23.06 -47.87 16.75
CA ALA A 179 -22.45 -48.46 15.55
C ALA A 179 -23.43 -48.60 14.35
N PRO A 180 -24.71 -49.03 14.53
CA PRO A 180 -25.65 -49.11 13.42
C PRO A 180 -25.94 -47.76 12.75
N ALA A 181 -25.94 -46.66 13.50
CA ALA A 181 -26.17 -45.31 12.96
C ALA A 181 -24.98 -44.85 12.11
N CYS A 182 -23.76 -45.06 12.62
CA CYS A 182 -22.53 -44.79 11.88
C CYS A 182 -22.43 -45.60 10.58
N GLU A 183 -22.83 -46.87 10.61
CA GLU A 183 -22.83 -47.74 9.42
C GLU A 183 -23.84 -47.26 8.37
N ARG A 184 -25.10 -46.99 8.75
CA ARG A 184 -26.11 -46.44 7.84
C ARG A 184 -25.64 -45.16 7.16
N LEU A 185 -25.06 -44.24 7.92
CA LEU A 185 -24.57 -42.98 7.39
C LEU A 185 -23.35 -43.20 6.47
N ARG A 186 -22.40 -44.05 6.87
CA ARG A 186 -21.22 -44.39 6.07
C ARG A 186 -21.60 -44.96 4.70
N ASP A 187 -22.61 -45.82 4.65
CA ASP A 187 -23.09 -46.42 3.39
C ASP A 187 -23.85 -45.42 2.52
N TRP A 188 -24.50 -44.42 3.12
CA TRP A 188 -25.27 -43.39 2.41
C TRP A 188 -24.40 -42.26 1.86
N LEU A 189 -23.35 -41.86 2.58
CA LEU A 189 -22.48 -40.71 2.26
C LEU A 189 -21.96 -40.65 0.81
N PRO A 190 -21.53 -41.76 0.17
CA PRO A 190 -21.03 -41.72 -1.21
C PRO A 190 -21.99 -41.08 -2.22
N ARG A 191 -23.31 -41.15 -1.99
CA ARG A 191 -24.36 -40.57 -2.85
C ARG A 191 -25.14 -39.42 -2.20
N GLY A 192 -25.01 -39.28 -0.90
CA GLY A 192 -25.77 -38.32 -0.09
C GLY A 192 -25.11 -36.97 0.12
N ARG A 193 -23.78 -36.86 -0.09
CA ARG A 193 -23.04 -35.61 0.13
C ARG A 193 -23.61 -34.43 -0.65
N VAL A 194 -23.64 -33.27 0.00
CA VAL A 194 -24.08 -31.99 -0.56
C VAL A 194 -22.89 -31.04 -0.58
N ASP A 195 -22.54 -30.55 -1.78
CA ASP A 195 -21.49 -29.56 -1.97
C ASP A 195 -22.11 -28.17 -2.15
N ARG A 196 -22.47 -27.55 -1.02
CA ARG A 196 -23.10 -26.24 -1.00
C ARG A 196 -22.18 -25.16 -1.56
N LYS A 197 -20.88 -25.26 -1.26
CA LYS A 197 -19.88 -24.32 -1.80
C LYS A 197 -19.88 -24.33 -3.32
N ARG A 198 -19.92 -25.51 -3.96
CA ARG A 198 -19.95 -25.63 -5.42
C ARG A 198 -21.27 -25.15 -6.04
N GLU A 199 -22.40 -25.42 -5.39
CA GLU A 199 -23.72 -24.89 -5.81
C GLU A 199 -23.74 -23.36 -5.86
N ASP A 200 -23.34 -22.71 -4.76
CA ASP A 200 -23.29 -21.25 -4.65
C ASP A 200 -22.27 -20.64 -5.63
N ALA A 201 -21.12 -21.30 -5.82
CA ALA A 201 -20.10 -20.87 -6.76
C ALA A 201 -20.64 -20.87 -8.21
N ARG A 202 -21.35 -21.93 -8.62
CA ARG A 202 -21.99 -22.01 -9.95
C ARG A 202 -23.09 -20.96 -10.12
N ALA A 203 -23.90 -20.71 -9.08
CA ALA A 203 -24.91 -19.66 -9.11
C ALA A 203 -24.29 -18.28 -9.32
N LEU A 204 -23.12 -18.00 -8.73
CA LEU A 204 -22.38 -16.77 -8.99
C LEU A 204 -21.93 -16.67 -10.45
N LEU A 205 -21.41 -17.74 -11.05
CA LEU A 205 -20.99 -17.72 -12.46
C LEU A 205 -22.16 -17.36 -13.38
N GLN A 206 -23.33 -17.94 -13.13
CA GLN A 206 -24.56 -17.62 -13.87
C GLN A 206 -24.95 -16.15 -13.67
N ALA A 207 -24.98 -15.66 -12.44
CA ALA A 207 -25.35 -14.27 -12.14
C ALA A 207 -24.40 -13.24 -12.81
N VAL A 208 -23.10 -13.55 -12.86
CA VAL A 208 -22.13 -12.72 -13.57
C VAL A 208 -22.38 -12.75 -15.08
N ALA A 209 -22.65 -13.92 -15.65
CA ALA A 209 -22.95 -14.05 -17.07
C ALA A 209 -24.22 -13.29 -17.47
N ASP A 210 -25.28 -13.39 -16.66
CA ASP A 210 -26.54 -12.67 -16.88
C ASP A 210 -26.31 -11.15 -16.83
N HIS A 211 -25.50 -10.67 -15.89
CA HIS A 211 -25.15 -9.25 -15.82
C HIS A 211 -24.32 -8.79 -17.03
N LEU A 212 -23.38 -9.61 -17.52
CA LEU A 212 -22.63 -9.31 -18.73
C LEU A 212 -23.51 -9.26 -19.99
N ALA A 213 -24.56 -10.09 -20.04
CA ALA A 213 -25.55 -10.08 -21.12
C ALA A 213 -26.53 -8.92 -21.02
N SER A 214 -26.65 -8.30 -19.84
CA SER A 214 -27.48 -7.11 -19.63
C SER A 214 -26.81 -5.83 -20.09
N ASP A 215 -27.62 -4.90 -20.61
CA ASP A 215 -27.25 -3.51 -20.91
C ASP A 215 -27.41 -2.59 -19.69
N GLU A 216 -27.33 -3.12 -18.47
CA GLU A 216 -27.39 -2.31 -17.26
C GLU A 216 -26.24 -1.28 -17.24
N PRO A 217 -26.54 0.00 -16.96
CA PRO A 217 -25.52 1.01 -16.81
C PRO A 217 -24.63 0.70 -15.59
N PRO A 218 -23.38 1.19 -15.58
CA PRO A 218 -22.50 1.07 -14.42
C PRO A 218 -23.18 1.60 -13.15
N ILE A 219 -23.06 0.84 -12.06
CA ILE A 219 -23.69 1.19 -10.79
C ILE A 219 -22.97 2.42 -10.21
N SER A 220 -23.74 3.44 -9.84
CA SER A 220 -23.23 4.52 -8.99
C SER A 220 -23.40 4.12 -7.54
N PRO A 221 -22.33 3.89 -6.77
CA PRO A 221 -22.48 3.48 -5.38
C PRO A 221 -23.11 4.59 -4.54
N GLY A 222 -23.92 4.21 -3.56
CA GLY A 222 -24.55 5.14 -2.60
C GLY A 222 -23.60 5.65 -1.51
N PHE A 223 -22.28 5.54 -1.71
CA PHE A 223 -21.26 5.96 -0.76
C PHE A 223 -20.10 6.68 -1.48
N THR A 224 -19.39 7.52 -0.73
CA THR A 224 -18.12 8.12 -1.18
C THR A 224 -16.95 7.30 -0.65
N PHE A 225 -16.02 6.94 -1.54
CA PHE A 225 -14.84 6.20 -1.13
C PHE A 225 -13.84 7.12 -0.43
N GLU A 226 -13.67 6.93 0.88
CA GLU A 226 -12.69 7.67 1.67
C GLU A 226 -11.27 7.09 1.50
N LEU A 227 -10.32 7.94 1.13
CA LEU A 227 -8.90 7.60 1.08
C LEU A 227 -8.32 7.60 2.49
N THR A 228 -8.31 6.45 3.14
CA THR A 228 -7.70 6.28 4.47
C THR A 228 -6.18 6.20 4.37
N GLU A 229 -5.47 6.55 5.44
CA GLU A 229 -4.01 6.42 5.51
C GLU A 229 -3.55 4.97 5.22
N ALA A 230 -4.23 3.97 5.80
CA ALA A 230 -3.95 2.56 5.54
C ALA A 230 -4.15 2.16 4.07
N TRP A 231 -5.09 2.82 3.35
CA TRP A 231 -5.25 2.60 1.92
C TRP A 231 -4.13 3.29 1.14
N ALA A 232 -3.86 4.57 1.43
CA ALA A 232 -2.84 5.35 0.75
C ALA A 232 -1.43 4.76 0.87
N ASN A 233 -1.15 4.08 1.98
CA ASN A 233 0.13 3.41 2.26
C ASN A 233 0.09 1.89 1.98
N ALA A 234 -0.95 1.38 1.32
CA ALA A 234 -1.04 -0.05 1.05
C ALA A 234 0.12 -0.51 0.14
N PRO A 235 0.80 -1.62 0.47
CA PRO A 235 2.03 -2.03 -0.21
C PRO A 235 1.87 -2.32 -1.70
N TRP A 236 0.65 -2.62 -2.16
CA TRP A 236 0.34 -2.81 -3.59
C TRP A 236 0.03 -1.52 -4.35
N LEU A 237 -0.17 -0.38 -3.67
CA LEU A 237 -0.26 0.94 -4.31
C LEU A 237 1.12 1.54 -4.55
N THR A 238 2.10 1.17 -3.74
CA THR A 238 3.49 1.55 -3.92
C THR A 238 4.07 0.71 -5.07
N PRO A 239 4.59 1.33 -6.15
CA PRO A 239 5.30 0.58 -7.18
C PRO A 239 6.47 -0.14 -6.51
N ALA A 240 6.53 -1.47 -6.72
CA ALA A 240 7.46 -2.46 -6.16
C ALA A 240 8.32 -1.96 -4.97
N PRO A 241 8.09 -2.45 -3.73
CA PRO A 241 8.92 -2.07 -2.60
C PRO A 241 10.38 -2.21 -3.01
N ARG A 242 11.11 -1.11 -2.85
CA ARG A 242 12.56 -1.12 -3.08
C ARG A 242 13.12 -2.16 -2.11
N GLU A 243 14.18 -2.88 -2.50
CA GLU A 243 14.91 -3.69 -1.53
C GLU A 243 15.51 -2.74 -0.49
N GLU A 244 14.73 -2.52 0.56
CA GLU A 244 15.16 -1.88 1.78
C GLU A 244 15.91 -2.95 2.56
N GLY A 245 17.07 -2.59 3.12
CA GLY A 245 17.87 -3.54 3.88
C GLY A 245 17.02 -4.21 4.98
N PRO A 246 17.39 -5.41 5.46
CA PRO A 246 16.57 -6.20 6.39
C PRO A 246 16.19 -5.45 7.68
N ASP A 247 16.95 -4.41 8.04
CA ASP A 247 16.80 -3.63 9.26
C ASP A 247 16.02 -2.31 9.08
N ALA A 248 15.47 -2.03 7.89
CA ALA A 248 14.89 -0.71 7.57
C ALA A 248 13.74 -0.30 8.49
N ASP A 249 12.78 -1.20 8.76
CA ASP A 249 11.67 -0.93 9.67
C ASP A 249 12.16 -0.65 11.09
N ALA A 250 13.15 -1.41 11.56
CA ALA A 250 13.75 -1.24 12.88
C ALA A 250 14.46 0.13 13.00
N ILE A 251 15.19 0.56 11.97
CA ILE A 251 15.83 1.89 11.92
C ILE A 251 14.78 3.00 11.95
N LEU A 252 13.69 2.86 11.19
CA LEU A 252 12.61 3.83 11.19
C LEU A 252 11.87 3.86 12.53
N ASP A 253 11.74 2.74 13.23
CA ASP A 253 11.19 2.68 14.59
C ASP A 253 12.05 3.44 15.58
N GLU A 254 13.37 3.29 15.54
CA GLU A 254 14.29 4.11 16.36
C GLU A 254 14.15 5.61 16.03
N LEU A 255 14.07 5.97 14.74
CA LEU A 255 13.86 7.37 14.33
C LEU A 255 12.53 7.92 14.88
N ARG A 256 11.46 7.12 14.94
CA ARG A 256 10.17 7.54 15.51
C ARG A 256 10.30 7.94 16.98
N LEU A 257 11.26 7.38 17.72
CA LEU A 257 11.52 7.71 19.12
C LEU A 257 12.26 9.05 19.29
N GLU A 258 12.88 9.60 18.24
CA GLU A 258 13.58 10.89 18.26
C GLU A 258 12.62 12.11 18.17
N GLY A 259 11.31 11.89 18.06
CA GLY A 259 10.30 12.95 18.14
C GLY A 259 10.38 13.95 16.96
N PRO A 260 10.73 15.24 17.17
CA PRO A 260 10.80 16.23 16.09
C PRO A 260 11.69 15.83 14.90
N ALA A 261 12.77 15.08 15.15
CA ALA A 261 13.67 14.63 14.08
C ALA A 261 12.96 13.73 13.06
N TYR A 262 12.03 12.88 13.51
CA TYR A 262 11.21 12.06 12.61
C TYR A 262 10.40 12.94 11.63
N ALA A 263 9.80 14.02 12.13
CA ALA A 263 9.03 14.93 11.30
C ALA A 263 9.91 15.66 10.27
N GLU A 264 11.11 16.07 10.65
CA GLU A 264 12.09 16.72 9.77
C GLU A 264 12.56 15.77 8.66
N VAL A 265 12.96 14.55 9.02
CA VAL A 265 13.38 13.52 8.06
C VAL A 265 12.25 13.14 7.11
N ARG A 266 11.02 12.97 7.63
CA ARG A 266 9.84 12.67 6.81
C ARG A 266 9.51 13.80 5.83
N GLN A 267 9.62 15.07 6.24
CA GLN A 267 9.43 16.21 5.34
C GLN A 267 10.51 16.28 4.25
N ALA A 268 11.77 16.04 4.61
CA ALA A 268 12.86 15.98 3.64
C ALA A 268 12.68 14.84 2.64
N ALA A 269 12.27 13.65 3.10
CA ALA A 269 11.96 12.51 2.24
C ALA A 269 10.76 12.78 1.32
N LEU A 270 9.71 13.44 1.80
CA LEU A 270 8.57 13.88 0.98
C LEU A 270 9.02 14.85 -0.12
N LEU A 271 9.85 15.83 0.20
CA LEU A 271 10.39 16.77 -0.79
C LEU A 271 11.20 16.05 -1.88
N GLN A 272 12.07 15.12 -1.48
CA GLN A 272 12.83 14.31 -2.43
C GLN A 272 11.92 13.47 -3.33
N HIS A 273 10.90 12.83 -2.75
CA HIS A 273 9.93 12.02 -3.49
C HIS A 273 9.17 12.86 -4.52
N LEU A 274 8.65 14.02 -4.12
CA LEU A 274 7.92 14.92 -5.02
C LEU A 274 8.82 15.52 -6.10
N ALA A 275 10.08 15.84 -5.78
CA ALA A 275 11.03 16.33 -6.77
C ALA A 275 11.36 15.27 -7.82
N ASP A 276 11.55 14.01 -7.43
CA ASP A 276 11.80 12.90 -8.35
C ASP A 276 10.58 12.60 -9.24
N GLN A 277 9.38 12.63 -8.66
CA GLN A 277 8.13 12.50 -9.44
C GLN A 277 7.95 13.64 -10.44
N ALA A 278 8.19 14.89 -10.02
CA ALA A 278 8.09 16.05 -10.90
C ALA A 278 9.10 15.98 -12.04
N ALA A 279 10.36 15.63 -11.74
CA ALA A 279 11.41 15.45 -12.74
C ALA A 279 11.06 14.36 -13.76
N THR A 280 10.52 13.24 -13.29
CA THR A 280 10.07 12.13 -14.14
C THR A 280 8.91 12.57 -15.04
N ARG A 281 7.88 13.23 -14.49
CA ARG A 281 6.69 13.69 -15.22
C ARG A 281 7.03 14.71 -16.31
N GLU A 282 7.95 15.61 -16.03
CA GLU A 282 8.38 16.67 -16.95
C GLU A 282 9.51 16.24 -17.89
N GLY A 283 9.98 14.98 -17.79
CA GLY A 283 11.06 14.44 -18.62
C GLY A 283 12.39 15.15 -18.40
N LEU A 284 12.62 15.69 -17.19
CA LEU A 284 13.81 16.46 -16.87
C LEU A 284 15.02 15.53 -16.77
N LYS A 285 16.02 15.81 -17.61
CA LYS A 285 17.32 15.11 -17.55
C LYS A 285 18.33 15.98 -16.82
N LEU A 286 18.78 15.48 -15.67
CA LEU A 286 19.90 16.07 -14.93
C LEU A 286 21.18 16.00 -15.77
N GLN A 287 21.86 17.12 -15.88
CA GLN A 287 23.13 17.25 -16.58
C GLN A 287 24.27 16.68 -15.72
N PRO A 288 25.36 16.15 -16.33
CA PRO A 288 26.50 15.62 -15.58
C PRO A 288 27.10 16.61 -14.57
N LYS A 289 27.13 17.90 -14.91
CA LYS A 289 27.59 18.97 -14.01
C LYS A 289 26.71 19.12 -12.76
N GLU A 290 25.42 18.88 -12.87
CA GLU A 290 24.46 18.99 -11.76
C GLU A 290 24.59 17.81 -10.81
N LEU A 291 24.84 16.61 -11.35
CA LEU A 291 25.14 15.43 -10.55
C LEU A 291 26.50 15.54 -9.85
N ALA A 292 27.52 16.06 -10.54
CA ALA A 292 28.84 16.30 -9.95
C ALA A 292 28.76 17.29 -8.79
N LYS A 293 28.05 18.41 -8.98
CA LYS A 293 27.80 19.38 -7.91
C LYS A 293 27.03 18.77 -6.74
N ALA A 294 25.95 18.06 -6.99
CA ALA A 294 25.17 17.41 -5.93
C ALA A 294 26.00 16.37 -5.15
N ALA A 295 26.92 15.68 -5.82
CA ALA A 295 27.85 14.78 -5.16
C ALA A 295 28.85 15.54 -4.27
N GLU A 296 29.32 16.71 -4.70
CA GLU A 296 30.19 17.58 -3.91
C GLU A 296 29.46 18.17 -2.69
N ASP A 297 28.25 18.70 -2.90
CA ASP A 297 27.38 19.26 -1.85
C ASP A 297 27.03 18.20 -0.78
N LEU A 298 26.93 16.92 -1.17
CA LEU A 298 26.76 15.81 -0.23
C LEU A 298 28.05 15.48 0.54
N ARG A 299 29.21 15.52 -0.13
CA ARG A 299 30.48 15.05 0.42
C ARG A 299 31.15 16.05 1.35
N LEU A 300 31.09 17.34 1.02
CA LEU A 300 31.82 18.39 1.75
C LEU A 300 31.38 18.49 3.22
N PRO A 301 30.08 18.55 3.57
CA PRO A 301 29.66 18.65 4.97
C PRO A 301 30.00 17.39 5.78
N LEU A 302 30.11 16.23 5.11
CA LEU A 302 30.46 14.96 5.73
C LEU A 302 31.98 14.73 5.82
N GLY A 303 32.80 15.66 5.30
CA GLY A 303 34.25 15.51 5.26
C GLY A 303 34.76 14.41 4.31
N LEU A 304 33.97 13.99 3.33
CA LEU A 304 34.26 12.85 2.46
C LEU A 304 35.08 13.25 1.22
N LEU A 305 36.29 13.75 1.46
CA LEU A 305 37.13 14.35 0.42
C LEU A 305 37.74 13.32 -0.54
N ARG A 306 38.05 12.10 -0.07
CA ARG A 306 38.62 11.03 -0.92
C ARG A 306 37.55 10.05 -1.36
N LYS A 307 37.74 9.44 -2.52
CA LYS A 307 36.84 8.38 -3.02
C LYS A 307 36.70 7.24 -2.00
N ARG A 308 37.82 6.82 -1.41
CA ARG A 308 37.85 5.79 -0.36
C ARG A 308 36.94 6.13 0.83
N ASP A 309 36.98 7.37 1.31
CA ASP A 309 36.18 7.80 2.47
C ASP A 309 34.68 7.73 2.12
N LEU A 310 34.32 8.12 0.89
CA LEU A 310 32.94 8.01 0.39
C LEU A 310 32.48 6.55 0.27
N ASP A 311 33.33 5.67 -0.26
CA ASP A 311 33.01 4.25 -0.42
C ASP A 311 32.84 3.57 0.96
N GLU A 312 33.72 3.89 1.93
CA GLU A 312 33.61 3.42 3.32
C GLU A 312 32.35 3.94 4.01
N TRP A 313 32.01 5.22 3.80
CA TRP A 313 30.76 5.80 4.31
C TRP A 313 29.53 5.14 3.68
N ALA A 314 29.51 4.93 2.36
CA ALA A 314 28.40 4.30 1.66
C ALA A 314 28.15 2.88 2.19
N HIS A 315 29.22 2.07 2.30
CA HIS A 315 29.14 0.73 2.85
C HIS A 315 28.62 0.73 4.30
N LYS A 316 29.11 1.65 5.16
CA LYS A 316 28.64 1.77 6.56
C LYS A 316 27.14 2.10 6.65
N ASN A 317 26.59 2.80 5.66
CA ASN A 317 25.18 3.18 5.60
C ASN A 317 24.32 2.21 4.76
N GLY A 318 24.85 1.02 4.43
CA GLY A 318 24.10 0.01 3.67
C GLY A 318 23.82 0.40 2.22
N LEU A 319 24.64 1.27 1.64
CA LEU A 319 24.49 1.72 0.26
C LEU A 319 25.45 0.95 -0.65
N ASP A 320 24.90 0.41 -1.74
CA ASP A 320 25.65 0.01 -2.92
C ASP A 320 25.86 1.19 -3.88
N ASP A 321 26.58 0.96 -4.98
CA ASP A 321 26.83 2.00 -5.99
C ASP A 321 25.52 2.60 -6.55
N ALA A 322 24.49 1.77 -6.72
CA ALA A 322 23.17 2.22 -7.19
C ALA A 322 22.46 3.08 -6.15
N GLY A 323 22.55 2.73 -4.87
CA GLY A 323 22.03 3.48 -3.73
C GLY A 323 22.69 4.84 -3.57
N LEU A 324 24.03 4.89 -3.69
CA LEU A 324 24.77 6.14 -3.66
C LEU A 324 24.40 7.05 -4.85
N ALA A 325 24.37 6.49 -6.07
CA ALA A 325 23.95 7.23 -7.25
C ALA A 325 22.51 7.77 -7.14
N ARG A 326 21.62 7.00 -6.51
CA ARG A 326 20.24 7.42 -6.22
C ARG A 326 20.19 8.59 -5.24
N LEU A 327 20.97 8.56 -4.16
CA LEU A 327 21.03 9.68 -3.20
C LEU A 327 21.52 10.97 -3.87
N ILE A 328 22.59 10.88 -4.67
CA ILE A 328 23.13 12.02 -5.43
C ILE A 328 22.07 12.56 -6.40
N ARG A 329 21.38 11.67 -7.13
CA ARG A 329 20.29 12.05 -8.04
C ARG A 329 19.16 12.75 -7.30
N ALA A 330 18.69 12.21 -6.18
CA ALA A 330 17.61 12.80 -5.40
C ALA A 330 17.98 14.21 -4.91
N HIS A 331 19.20 14.39 -4.42
CA HIS A 331 19.71 15.70 -4.01
C HIS A 331 19.76 16.68 -5.19
N ALA A 332 20.30 16.25 -6.34
CA ALA A 332 20.33 17.06 -7.57
C ALA A 332 18.93 17.45 -8.07
N SER A 333 17.95 16.53 -7.99
CA SER A 333 16.56 16.79 -8.40
C SER A 333 15.91 17.88 -7.57
N VAL A 334 16.10 17.87 -6.24
CA VAL A 334 15.56 18.89 -5.34
C VAL A 334 16.16 20.26 -5.68
N GLU A 335 17.49 20.36 -5.79
CA GLU A 335 18.18 21.63 -6.07
C GLU A 335 17.88 22.17 -7.48
N ASN A 336 17.69 21.29 -8.47
CA ASN A 336 17.31 21.71 -9.82
C ASN A 336 15.87 22.25 -9.83
N LEU A 337 14.95 21.57 -9.15
CA LEU A 337 13.55 21.98 -9.07
C LEU A 337 13.40 23.29 -8.28
N ALA A 338 14.10 23.43 -7.17
CA ALA A 338 14.13 24.66 -6.37
C ALA A 338 14.55 25.87 -7.23
N ARG A 339 15.69 25.77 -7.92
CA ARG A 339 16.18 26.83 -8.82
C ARG A 339 15.19 27.22 -9.91
N ARG A 340 14.46 26.25 -10.49
CA ARG A 340 13.41 26.53 -11.49
C ARG A 340 12.21 27.26 -10.90
N LEU A 341 11.88 26.96 -9.65
CA LEU A 341 10.72 27.48 -8.93
C LEU A 341 11.04 28.67 -8.02
N ASP A 342 12.27 29.19 -8.00
CA ASP A 342 12.71 30.31 -7.14
C ASP A 342 11.73 31.47 -7.11
N GLY A 343 11.20 31.87 -8.27
CA GLY A 343 10.19 32.94 -8.36
C GLY A 343 8.92 32.63 -7.59
N ALA A 344 8.41 31.39 -7.70
CA ALA A 344 7.22 30.92 -7.02
C ALA A 344 7.46 30.59 -5.54
N LEU A 345 8.69 30.24 -5.16
CA LEU A 345 9.06 29.91 -3.78
C LEU A 345 9.21 31.14 -2.88
N ARG A 346 9.50 32.32 -3.43
CA ARG A 346 9.73 33.56 -2.65
C ARG A 346 8.65 33.85 -1.59
N PRO A 347 7.34 33.83 -1.88
CA PRO A 347 6.32 34.05 -0.85
C PRO A 347 6.32 32.96 0.22
N ALA A 348 6.46 31.70 -0.19
CA ALA A 348 6.50 30.55 0.72
C ALA A 348 7.72 30.59 1.65
N MET A 349 8.88 31.05 1.17
CA MET A 349 10.06 31.28 2.00
C MET A 349 9.78 32.31 3.11
N LEU A 350 9.07 33.40 2.80
CA LEU A 350 8.69 34.39 3.80
C LEU A 350 7.70 33.81 4.83
N ASP A 351 6.78 32.94 4.42
CA ASP A 351 5.88 32.25 5.34
C ASP A 351 6.62 31.28 6.25
N GLN A 352 7.61 30.53 5.73
CA GLN A 352 8.49 29.69 6.55
C GLN A 352 9.27 30.53 7.58
N LEU A 353 9.78 31.70 7.19
CA LEU A 353 10.44 32.60 8.14
C LEU A 353 9.48 33.11 9.24
N ARG A 354 8.19 33.26 8.96
CA ARG A 354 7.17 33.62 9.97
C ARG A 354 6.92 32.46 10.93
N LEU A 355 6.75 31.25 10.41
CA LEU A 355 6.57 30.03 11.21
C LEU A 355 7.77 29.75 12.13
N GLN A 356 8.99 30.04 11.64
CA GLN A 356 10.23 29.93 12.42
C GLN A 356 10.49 31.14 13.34
N ASN A 357 9.59 32.14 13.37
CA ASN A 357 9.75 33.39 14.12
C ASN A 357 11.06 34.18 13.80
N ARG A 358 11.54 34.09 12.54
CA ARG A 358 12.75 34.78 12.04
C ARG A 358 12.43 35.98 11.16
N TYR A 359 11.19 36.11 10.70
CA TYR A 359 10.77 37.14 9.76
C TYR A 359 10.97 38.56 10.30
N SER A 360 10.56 38.85 11.54
CA SER A 360 10.68 40.17 12.15
C SER A 360 12.13 40.63 12.21
N THR A 361 13.02 39.80 12.72
CA THR A 361 14.47 40.07 12.81
C THR A 361 15.07 40.38 11.43
N LEU A 362 14.75 39.57 10.42
CA LEU A 362 15.26 39.78 9.06
C LEU A 362 14.68 41.03 8.40
N ARG A 363 13.39 41.32 8.63
CA ARG A 363 12.72 42.53 8.15
C ARG A 363 13.37 43.78 8.76
N ASP A 364 13.55 43.81 10.07
CA ASP A 364 14.11 44.96 10.77
C ASP A 364 15.57 45.19 10.34
N ASN A 365 16.34 44.11 10.18
CA ASN A 365 17.66 44.15 9.58
C ASN A 365 17.67 44.70 8.15
N ALA A 366 16.68 44.34 7.32
CA ALA A 366 16.57 44.80 5.93
C ALA A 366 16.15 46.28 5.81
N LEU A 367 15.32 46.77 6.74
CA LEU A 367 14.82 48.15 6.77
C LEU A 367 15.75 49.13 7.51
N ALA A 368 16.67 48.62 8.33
CA ALA A 368 17.67 49.45 8.98
C ALA A 368 18.49 50.23 7.94
N SER A 369 18.40 51.55 7.97
CA SER A 369 19.28 52.41 7.17
C SER A 369 20.68 52.40 7.78
N PRO A 370 21.75 52.28 6.97
CA PRO A 370 23.09 52.46 7.48
C PRO A 370 23.19 53.88 8.06
N ASP A 371 23.60 53.97 9.32
CA ASP A 371 23.75 55.24 10.03
C ASP A 371 24.72 56.16 9.26
N GLN A 372 24.52 57.48 9.33
CA GLN A 372 25.28 58.46 8.52
C GLN A 372 26.79 58.55 8.86
N GLY A 373 27.27 57.68 9.77
CA GLY A 373 28.67 57.47 10.12
C GLY A 373 29.21 56.09 9.71
N THR A 374 28.84 55.56 8.54
CA THR A 374 29.26 54.22 8.09
C THR A 374 30.77 53.98 8.21
N PRO A 375 31.23 52.89 8.85
CA PRO A 375 32.60 52.43 8.67
C PRO A 375 32.85 52.16 7.18
N ARG A 376 34.00 52.64 6.67
CA ARG A 376 34.40 52.49 5.27
C ARG A 376 34.28 51.01 4.87
N THR A 377 33.40 50.69 3.92
CA THR A 377 33.17 49.30 3.50
C THR A 377 34.51 48.66 3.11
N PRO A 378 34.91 47.55 3.74
CA PRO A 378 36.20 46.95 3.46
C PRO A 378 36.25 46.42 2.02
N PRO A 379 37.45 46.34 1.42
CA PRO A 379 37.65 45.71 0.11
C PRO A 379 37.03 44.30 0.02
N ARG A 380 36.58 43.93 -1.19
CA ARG A 380 35.93 42.64 -1.48
C ARG A 380 36.62 41.41 -0.86
N PRO A 381 37.96 41.25 -0.91
CA PRO A 381 38.62 40.09 -0.30
C PRO A 381 38.41 39.98 1.22
N LEU A 382 38.39 41.11 1.93
CA LEU A 382 38.16 41.14 3.38
C LEU A 382 36.70 40.86 3.73
N LEU A 383 35.75 41.28 2.89
CA LEU A 383 34.34 40.91 3.05
C LEU A 383 34.12 39.41 2.86
N LEU A 384 34.81 38.78 1.90
CA LEU A 384 34.72 37.33 1.69
C LEU A 384 35.31 36.56 2.88
N ALA A 385 36.52 36.91 3.32
CA ALA A 385 37.15 36.27 4.48
C ALA A 385 36.26 36.39 5.72
N TRP A 386 35.74 37.59 6.00
CA TRP A 386 34.80 37.79 7.11
C TRP A 386 33.52 36.95 6.96
N TYR A 387 32.89 36.96 5.78
CA TYR A 387 31.63 36.25 5.58
C TYR A 387 31.79 34.73 5.66
N PHE A 388 32.76 34.17 4.95
CA PHE A 388 32.95 32.72 4.89
C PHE A 388 33.62 32.17 6.15
N GLU A 389 34.75 32.75 6.55
CA GLU A 389 35.55 32.19 7.65
C GLU A 389 35.01 32.59 9.02
N THR A 390 34.59 33.85 9.20
CA THR A 390 34.12 34.33 10.52
C THR A 390 32.63 34.10 10.74
N ARG A 391 31.79 34.35 9.72
CA ARG A 391 30.32 34.29 9.84
C ARG A 391 29.75 32.91 9.58
N LEU A 392 30.22 32.23 8.55
CA LEU A 392 29.74 30.90 8.17
C LEU A 392 30.62 29.75 8.67
N GLY A 393 31.85 30.04 9.13
CA GLY A 393 32.79 29.03 9.62
C GLY A 393 33.23 28.03 8.54
N ARG A 394 33.37 28.47 7.28
CA ARG A 394 33.74 27.61 6.15
C ARG A 394 34.71 28.29 5.18
N GLU A 395 35.33 27.49 4.32
CA GLU A 395 36.24 27.99 3.27
C GLU A 395 35.50 28.77 2.17
N ILE A 396 36.25 29.64 1.48
CA ILE A 396 35.73 30.43 0.36
C ILE A 396 35.54 29.50 -0.86
N PRO A 397 34.34 29.45 -1.46
CA PRO A 397 34.06 28.64 -2.65
C PRO A 397 34.98 28.99 -3.82
N ALA A 398 35.38 27.96 -4.59
CA ALA A 398 36.22 28.14 -5.77
C ALA A 398 35.54 28.98 -6.87
N ASP A 399 34.21 28.83 -7.03
CA ASP A 399 33.40 29.64 -7.94
C ASP A 399 32.37 30.49 -7.17
N LEU A 400 32.70 31.77 -7.00
CA LEU A 400 31.84 32.74 -6.32
C LEU A 400 30.61 33.11 -7.16
N ASN A 401 30.69 33.07 -8.49
CA ASN A 401 29.53 33.37 -9.35
C ASN A 401 28.48 32.29 -9.18
N GLU A 402 28.91 31.04 -9.20
CA GLU A 402 28.03 29.90 -8.97
C GLU A 402 27.44 29.92 -7.56
N TYR A 403 28.23 30.29 -6.55
CA TYR A 403 27.72 30.46 -5.18
C TYR A 403 26.63 31.54 -5.09
N ALA A 404 26.88 32.73 -5.67
CA ALA A 404 25.90 33.82 -5.66
C ALA A 404 24.62 33.46 -6.43
N ALA A 405 24.75 32.79 -7.58
CA ALA A 405 23.61 32.28 -8.33
C ALA A 405 22.80 31.24 -7.52
N GLY A 406 23.47 30.39 -6.73
CA GLY A 406 22.82 29.46 -5.82
C GLY A 406 22.03 30.14 -4.68
N LEU A 407 22.34 31.39 -4.35
CA LEU A 407 21.55 32.22 -3.42
C LEU A 407 20.38 32.95 -4.10
N GLY A 408 20.15 32.73 -5.39
CA GLY A 408 19.13 33.43 -6.17
C GLY A 408 19.47 34.89 -6.49
N LEU A 409 20.76 35.25 -6.45
CA LEU A 409 21.26 36.60 -6.78
C LEU A 409 21.54 36.73 -8.29
N SER A 410 21.36 37.93 -8.83
CA SER A 410 21.56 38.23 -10.26
C SER A 410 23.03 38.23 -10.68
N ASP A 411 23.92 38.64 -9.78
CA ASP A 411 25.34 38.85 -10.05
C ASP A 411 26.15 38.95 -8.74
N LEU A 412 27.47 38.91 -8.89
CA LEU A 412 28.41 39.05 -7.78
C LEU A 412 28.38 40.43 -7.13
N ASP A 413 28.10 41.49 -7.89
CA ASP A 413 28.11 42.84 -7.34
C ASP A 413 26.99 42.99 -6.30
N ARG A 414 25.82 42.43 -6.57
CA ARG A 414 24.72 42.35 -5.62
C ARG A 414 25.08 41.55 -4.37
N PHE A 415 25.83 40.46 -4.52
CA PHE A 415 26.33 39.70 -3.38
C PHE A 415 27.25 40.56 -2.50
N PHE A 416 28.21 41.27 -3.09
CA PHE A 416 29.10 42.18 -2.36
C PHE A 416 28.37 43.36 -1.70
N GLU A 417 27.33 43.91 -2.33
CA GLU A 417 26.48 44.94 -1.72
C GLU A 417 25.80 44.42 -0.44
N LEU A 418 25.27 43.20 -0.47
CA LEU A 418 24.62 42.57 0.69
C LEU A 418 25.63 42.32 1.81
N LEU A 419 26.83 41.83 1.48
CA LEU A 419 27.91 41.64 2.46
C LEU A 419 28.35 42.95 3.09
N GLY A 420 28.50 44.02 2.30
CA GLY A 420 28.88 45.33 2.81
C GLY A 420 27.87 45.90 3.80
N LYS A 421 26.57 45.77 3.51
CA LYS A 421 25.48 46.16 4.44
C LYS A 421 25.50 45.32 5.71
N ASP A 422 25.70 44.02 5.58
CA ASP A 422 25.76 43.11 6.72
C ASP A 422 26.97 43.40 7.63
N PHE A 423 28.14 43.62 7.03
CA PHE A 423 29.37 43.98 7.74
C PHE A 423 29.20 45.27 8.53
N ALA A 424 28.62 46.31 7.92
CA ALA A 424 28.37 47.59 8.59
C ALA A 424 27.47 47.41 9.82
N ARG A 425 26.40 46.61 9.74
CA ARG A 425 25.51 46.33 10.88
C ARG A 425 26.23 45.62 12.03
N HIS A 426 27.14 44.70 11.71
CA HIS A 426 27.90 43.94 12.70
C HIS A 426 29.00 44.74 13.40
N HIS A 427 29.46 45.85 12.80
CA HIS A 427 30.55 46.68 13.33
C HIS A 427 30.11 48.11 13.71
N SER A 428 28.80 48.40 13.68
CA SER A 428 28.20 49.66 14.16
C SER A 428 27.50 49.49 15.52
N ARG A 429 27.59 48.31 16.13
CA ARG A 429 27.17 48.01 17.51
C ARG A 429 28.42 47.72 18.32
#